data_AF-A0A520EZQ4-F1
#
_entry.id   AF-A0A520EZQ4-F1
#
_cell.length_a   1.000
_cell.length_b   1.000
_cell.length_c   1.000
_cell.angle_alpha   90.00
_cell.angle_beta   90.00
_cell.angle_gamma   90.00
#
_symmetry.space_group_name_H-M   'P 1'
#
loop_
_entity.id
_entity.type
_entity.pdbx_description
1 polymer ?
#
loop_
_entity_poly.entity_id
_entity_poly.type
_entity_poly.pdbx_seq_one_letter_code
_entity_poly.pdbx_strand_id
1 'polypeptide(L)' 'TAESFELPGADLSGEEFTVRVIPKQSDEFTCTSCFLVHHRSRLADGGQLICRDCA' A
#
# COMPACT_ATOMS: atom_id res chain seq x y z
N THR A 1 29.22 20.48 -36.96
CA THR A 1 29.41 20.85 -35.55
C THR A 1 28.06 20.93 -34.87
N ALA A 2 27.80 19.95 -34.01
CA ALA A 2 26.93 19.95 -32.83
C ALA A 2 26.56 18.48 -32.60
N GLU A 3 27.52 17.77 -32.02
CA GLU A 3 27.42 16.39 -31.60
C GLU A 3 26.31 16.24 -30.55
N SER A 4 25.69 15.06 -30.60
CA SER A 4 24.56 14.60 -29.81
C SER A 4 24.73 14.83 -28.30
N PHE A 5 23.62 15.25 -27.69
CA PHE A 5 23.38 15.38 -26.26
C PHE A 5 23.73 14.10 -25.50
N GLU A 6 24.72 14.16 -24.61
CA GLU A 6 24.99 13.13 -23.61
C GLU A 6 25.30 13.80 -22.26
N LEU A 7 24.26 14.00 -21.44
CA LEU A 7 24.43 14.28 -20.01
C LEU A 7 24.67 12.94 -19.31
N PRO A 8 25.80 12.75 -18.62
CA PRO A 8 26.11 11.47 -17.99
C PRO A 8 25.14 11.21 -16.83
N GLY A 9 24.38 10.13 -16.96
CA GLY A 9 24.05 9.25 -15.85
C GLY A 9 23.35 9.88 -14.65
N ALA A 10 22.12 10.36 -14.83
CA ALA A 10 21.11 10.18 -13.80
C ALA A 10 20.23 8.97 -14.18
N ASP A 11 20.89 7.84 -14.43
CA ASP A 11 20.23 6.55 -14.53
C ASP A 11 19.80 6.15 -13.12
N LEU A 12 18.57 6.51 -12.74
CA LEU A 12 17.92 5.99 -11.54
C LEU A 12 17.45 4.54 -11.77
N SER A 13 18.18 3.73 -12.55
CA SER A 13 17.81 2.34 -12.91
C SER A 13 18.41 1.32 -11.95
N GLY A 14 18.66 1.73 -10.70
CA GLY A 14 19.21 0.89 -9.64
C GLY A 14 18.56 1.05 -8.27
N GLU A 15 17.55 1.92 -8.11
CA GLU A 15 16.86 2.05 -6.83
C GLU A 15 15.69 1.06 -6.77
N GLU A 16 16.02 -0.18 -6.42
CA GLU A 16 15.03 -1.22 -6.11
C GLU A 16 14.30 -0.82 -4.82
N PHE A 17 13.09 -0.24 -4.95
CA PHE A 17 12.22 -0.02 -3.80
C PHE A 17 11.87 -1.38 -3.19
N THR A 18 12.64 -1.78 -2.17
CA THR A 18 12.43 -3.01 -1.42
C THR A 18 11.15 -2.87 -0.59
N VAL A 19 10.01 -3.18 -1.20
CA VAL A 19 8.72 -3.18 -0.51
C VAL A 19 8.67 -4.42 0.38
N ARG A 20 8.72 -4.20 1.70
CA ARG A 20 8.51 -5.27 2.67
C ARG A 20 7.02 -5.64 2.68
N VAL A 21 6.69 -6.82 2.15
CA VAL A 21 5.36 -7.39 2.28
C VAL A 21 5.20 -7.89 3.71
N ILE A 22 4.54 -7.09 4.56
CA ILE A 22 4.10 -7.56 5.87
C ILE A 22 2.89 -8.47 5.63
N PRO A 23 2.95 -9.76 6.00
CA PRO A 23 1.79 -10.64 5.90
C PRO A 23 0.67 -10.06 6.76
N LYS A 24 -0.57 -10.17 6.26
CA LYS A 24 -1.77 -9.70 6.94
C LYS A 24 -1.74 -10.13 8.41
N GLN A 25 -1.55 -9.16 9.32
CA GLN A 25 -1.58 -9.45 10.75
C GLN A 25 -2.95 -10.04 11.07
N SER A 26 -2.98 -11.04 11.96
CA SER A 26 -4.23 -11.70 12.37
C SER A 26 -5.26 -10.72 12.93
N ASP A 27 -4.80 -9.56 13.39
CA ASP A 27 -5.58 -8.51 14.05
C ASP A 27 -6.06 -7.38 13.11
N GLU A 28 -5.75 -7.41 11.81
CA GLU A 28 -6.14 -6.34 10.88
C GLU A 28 -7.17 -6.81 9.85
N PHE A 29 -8.11 -5.94 9.46
CA PHE A 29 -9.06 -6.17 8.39
C PHE A 29 -9.22 -4.94 7.50
N THR A 30 -9.55 -5.16 6.23
CA THR A 30 -9.87 -4.09 5.29
C THR A 30 -11.38 -3.92 5.27
N CYS A 31 -11.85 -2.72 5.57
CA CYS A 31 -13.28 -2.42 5.52
C CYS A 31 -13.76 -2.46 4.06
N THR A 32 -14.83 -3.20 3.77
CA THR A 32 -15.40 -3.26 2.41
C THR A 32 -16.13 -1.98 2.00
N SER A 33 -16.52 -1.14 2.96
CA SER A 33 -17.24 0.11 2.70
C SER A 33 -16.32 1.32 2.48
N CYS A 34 -15.25 1.46 3.27
CA CYS A 34 -14.31 2.59 3.17
C CYS A 34 -12.92 2.21 2.66
N PHE A 35 -12.64 0.92 2.44
CA PHE A 35 -11.38 0.39 1.92
C PHE A 35 -10.15 0.68 2.78
N LEU A 36 -10.35 1.14 4.02
CA LEU A 36 -9.29 1.39 4.99
C LEU A 36 -8.98 0.13 5.79
N VAL A 37 -7.70 -0.02 6.15
CA VAL A 37 -7.24 -1.07 7.07
C VAL A 37 -7.49 -0.62 8.51
N HIS A 38 -8.14 -1.48 9.28
CA HIS A 38 -8.43 -1.25 10.69
C HIS A 38 -8.09 -2.48 11.53
N HIS A 39 -7.82 -2.25 12.81
CA HIS A 39 -7.71 -3.32 13.80
C HIS A 39 -9.07 -4.00 14.01
N ARG A 40 -9.09 -5.31 14.27
CA ARG A 40 -10.29 -6.13 14.53
C ARG A 40 -11.17 -5.59 15.65
N SER A 41 -10.63 -4.76 16.54
CA SER A 41 -11.39 -4.03 17.57
C SER A 41 -12.43 -3.07 16.97
N ARG A 42 -12.22 -2.60 15.74
CA ARG A 42 -13.12 -1.71 15.01
C ARG A 42 -14.03 -2.45 14.04
N LEU A 43 -14.02 -3.79 14.04
CA LEU A 43 -14.93 -4.62 13.26
C LEU A 43 -16.35 -4.50 13.86
N ALA A 44 -17.32 -4.15 13.02
CA ALA A 44 -18.73 -4.11 13.38
C ALA A 44 -19.42 -5.42 13.00
N ASP A 45 -19.22 -5.85 11.74
CA ASP A 45 -19.71 -7.13 11.22
C ASP A 45 -18.56 -7.92 10.60
N GLY A 46 -18.33 -9.13 11.12
CA GLY A 46 -17.26 -10.01 10.65
C GLY A 46 -17.59 -10.76 9.36
N GLY A 47 -18.87 -10.86 8.98
CA GLY A 47 -19.28 -11.49 7.73
C GLY A 47 -19.08 -10.58 6.52
N GLN A 48 -19.32 -9.29 6.69
CA GLN A 48 -19.20 -8.26 5.65
C GLN A 48 -17.88 -7.48 5.72
N LEU A 49 -17.06 -7.70 6.75
CA LEU A 49 -15.81 -6.97 7.00
C LEU A 49 -16.04 -5.46 6.99
N ILE A 50 -17.05 -4.99 7.75
CA ILE A 50 -17.40 -3.57 7.85
C ILE A 50 -16.89 -3.01 9.17
N CYS A 51 -16.33 -1.80 9.16
CA CYS A 51 -15.87 -1.12 10.38
C CYS A 51 -17.02 -0.38 11.09
N ARG A 52 -16.87 -0.12 12.39
CA ARG A 52 -17.88 0.56 13.24
C ARG A 52 -18.28 1.96 12.77
N ASP A 53 -17.46 2.61 11.96
CA ASP A 53 -17.80 3.92 11.37
C ASP A 53 -18.64 3.79 10.09
N CYS A 54 -18.66 2.62 9.45
CA CYS A 54 -19.40 2.37 8.21
C CYS A 54 -20.63 1.48 8.38
N ALA A 55 -20.83 0.89 9.56
CA ALA A 55 -21.98 0.06 9.90
C ALA A 55 -23.18 0.90 10.37
#